data_AF-A0A5Q4EN20-F1
#
_entry.id   AF-A0A5Q4EN20-F1
#
_cell.length_a   1.000
_cell.length_b   1.000
_cell.length_c   1.000
_cell.angle_alpha   90.00
_cell.angle_beta   90.00
_cell.angle_gamma   90.00
#
_symmetry.space_group_name_H-M   'P 1'
#
loop_
_entity.id
_entity.type
_entity.pdbx_description
1 polymer ?
#
loop_
_entity_poly.entity_id
_entity_poly.type
_entity_poly.pdbx_seq_one_letter_code
_entity_poly.pdbx_strand_id
1 'polypeptide(L)'
;MLRRINFLAMLLLGSLWAGTLLIVGAMVVARPSPSMAPMGHAGIAVGLTFITAGQFVFAVVVADRLFPMANRVLTTRVELGLGVTLAGGVLLSLIMLITGAGL
;
A
#
# COMPACT_ATOMS: atom_id res chain seq x y z
N MET A 1 20.20 -24.56 6.33
CA MET A 1 20.57 -23.17 5.97
C MET A 1 19.64 -22.54 4.92
N LEU A 2 19.27 -23.24 3.83
CA LEU A 2 18.35 -22.72 2.81
C LEU A 2 17.06 -22.07 3.35
N ARG A 3 16.40 -22.68 4.35
CA ARG A 3 15.16 -22.13 4.94
C ARG A 3 15.35 -20.73 5.54
N ARG A 4 16.49 -20.45 6.17
CA ARG A 4 16.79 -19.14 6.77
C ARG A 4 17.06 -18.08 5.71
N ILE A 5 17.75 -18.46 4.64
CA ILE A 5 18.06 -17.57 3.51
C ILE A 5 16.77 -17.18 2.78
N ASN A 6 15.89 -18.15 2.47
CA ASN A 6 14.62 -17.88 1.80
C ASN A 6 13.72 -16.95 2.63
N PHE A 7 13.69 -17.16 3.95
CA PHE A 7 12.95 -16.30 4.86
C PHE A 7 13.47 -14.85 4.84
N LEU A 8 14.79 -14.67 4.95
CA LEU A 8 15.41 -13.35 4.89
C LEU A 8 15.20 -12.67 3.54
N ALA A 9 15.31 -13.41 2.44
CA ALA A 9 15.05 -12.89 1.10
C ALA A 9 13.60 -12.39 0.97
N MET A 10 12.62 -13.16 1.46
CA MET A 10 11.21 -12.74 1.45
C MET A 10 10.96 -11.48 2.30
N LEU A 11 11.58 -11.38 3.47
CA LEU A 11 11.48 -10.19 4.33
C LEU A 11 12.06 -8.96 3.65
N LEU A 12 13.27 -9.07 3.08
CA LEU A 12 13.94 -7.97 2.39
C LEU A 12 13.15 -7.52 1.16
N LEU A 13 12.76 -8.46 0.30
CA LEU A 13 11.99 -8.15 -0.91
C LEU A 13 10.62 -7.56 -0.56
N GLY A 14 9.93 -8.12 0.45
CA GLY A 14 8.65 -7.60 0.92
C GLY A 14 8.76 -6.18 1.48
N SER A 15 9.81 -5.92 2.27
CA SER A 15 10.04 -4.60 2.88
C SER A 15 10.43 -3.57 1.82
N LEU A 16 11.27 -3.95 0.86
CA LEU A 16 11.69 -3.09 -0.25
C LEU A 16 10.50 -2.76 -1.15
N TRP A 17 9.63 -3.73 -1.43
CA TRP A 17 8.41 -3.50 -2.20
C TRP A 17 7.43 -2.57 -1.47
N ALA A 18 7.16 -2.84 -0.19
CA ALA A 18 6.31 -1.99 0.63
C ALA A 18 6.86 -0.55 0.73
N GLY A 19 8.17 -0.40 0.92
CA GLY A 19 8.84 0.90 0.92
C GLY A 19 8.73 1.62 -0.43
N THR A 20 8.87 0.89 -1.54
CA THR A 20 8.70 1.46 -2.89
C THR A 20 7.29 1.99 -3.10
N LEU A 21 6.25 1.22 -2.74
CA LEU A 21 4.86 1.66 -2.82
C LEU A 21 4.61 2.92 -1.98
N LEU A 22 5.18 2.97 -0.77
CA LEU A 22 5.04 4.11 0.14
C LEU A 22 5.74 5.35 -0.43
N ILE A 23 6.97 5.23 -0.92
CA ILE A 23 7.73 6.34 -1.52
C ILE A 23 7.03 6.85 -2.78
N VAL A 24 6.62 5.97 -3.68
CA VAL A 24 5.92 6.34 -4.92
C VAL A 24 4.60 7.02 -4.59
N GLY A 25 3.79 6.45 -3.69
CA GLY A 25 2.54 7.06 -3.26
C GLY A 25 2.75 8.43 -2.60
N ALA A 26 3.74 8.57 -1.73
CA ALA A 26 4.09 9.84 -1.10
C ALA A 26 4.58 10.88 -2.12
N MET A 27 5.36 10.49 -3.12
CA MET A 27 5.78 11.37 -4.21
C MET A 27 4.59 11.87 -5.03
N VAL A 28 3.64 10.98 -5.37
CA VAL A 28 2.42 11.33 -6.10
C VAL A 28 1.56 12.32 -5.30
N VAL A 29 1.43 12.14 -3.99
CA VAL A 29 0.67 13.04 -3.12
C VAL A 29 1.38 14.38 -2.93
N ALA A 30 2.69 14.37 -2.69
CA ALA A 30 3.45 15.58 -2.35
C ALA A 30 3.74 16.48 -3.56
N ARG A 31 3.90 15.90 -4.75
CA ARG A 31 4.22 16.62 -5.98
C ARG A 31 3.42 16.03 -7.15
N PRO A 32 2.11 16.34 -7.24
CA PRO A 32 1.32 15.95 -8.40
C PRO A 32 1.97 16.51 -9.66
N SER A 33 2.35 15.63 -10.58
CA SER A 33 3.05 16.01 -11.82
C SER A 33 2.12 16.86 -12.70
N PRO A 34 2.63 17.88 -13.40
CA PRO A 34 1.86 18.59 -14.44
C PRO A 34 1.37 17.65 -15.55
N SER A 35 2.06 16.54 -15.80
CA SER A 35 1.59 15.49 -16.72
C SER A 35 0.39 14.69 -16.20
N MET A 36 0.11 14.77 -14.89
CA MET A 36 -1.09 14.24 -14.24
C MET A 36 -2.18 15.32 -14.13
N ALA A 37 -2.03 16.48 -14.78
CA ALA A 37 -3.05 17.53 -14.82
C ALA A 37 -4.46 17.02 -15.20
N PRO A 38 -4.66 16.09 -16.17
CA PRO A 38 -6.00 15.56 -16.44
C PRO A 38 -6.52 14.60 -15.35
N MET A 39 -5.71 14.26 -14.34
CA MET A 39 -6.13 13.38 -13.24
C MET A 39 -6.51 14.17 -11.97
N GLY A 40 -6.18 15.46 -11.86
CA GLY A 40 -6.53 16.33 -10.73
C GLY A 40 -6.55 15.63 -9.36
N HIS A 41 -7.71 15.62 -8.70
CA HIS A 41 -7.90 14.98 -7.38
C HIS A 41 -7.78 13.44 -7.41
N ALA A 42 -7.97 12.81 -8.56
CA ALA A 42 -7.79 11.36 -8.72
C ALA A 42 -6.33 10.95 -8.56
N GLY A 43 -5.37 11.80 -8.93
CA GLY A 43 -3.95 11.56 -8.68
C GLY A 43 -3.63 11.39 -7.19
N ILE A 44 -4.25 12.21 -6.33
CA ILE A 44 -4.10 12.12 -4.88
C ILE A 44 -4.69 10.81 -4.36
N ALA A 45 -5.89 10.44 -4.83
CA ALA A 45 -6.55 9.18 -4.45
C ALA A 45 -5.69 7.95 -4.82
N VAL A 46 -5.08 7.96 -6.01
CA VAL A 46 -4.13 6.94 -6.44
C VAL A 46 -2.91 6.91 -5.53
N GLY A 47 -2.30 8.06 -5.22
CA GLY A 47 -1.15 8.14 -4.31
C GLY A 47 -1.44 7.59 -2.91
N LEU A 48 -2.61 7.91 -2.33
CA LEU A 48 -3.06 7.36 -1.05
C LEU A 48 -3.31 5.84 -1.13
N THR A 49 -3.81 5.34 -2.27
CA THR A 49 -3.97 3.92 -2.53
C THR A 49 -2.61 3.19 -2.55
N PHE A 50 -1.58 3.80 -3.14
CA PHE A 50 -0.22 3.27 -3.10
C PHE A 50 0.36 3.21 -1.67
N ILE A 51 0.14 4.25 -0.86
CA ILE A 51 0.59 4.27 0.54
C ILE A 51 -0.09 3.16 1.35
N THR A 52 -1.41 3.03 1.24
CA THR A 52 -2.18 2.01 1.95
C THR A 52 -1.83 0.59 1.46
N ALA A 53 -1.57 0.40 0.17
CA ALA A 53 -1.05 -0.85 -0.37
C ALA A 53 0.32 -1.22 0.23
N GLY A 54 1.23 -0.24 0.34
CA GLY A 54 2.53 -0.44 0.98
C GLY A 54 2.41 -0.86 2.45
N GLN A 55 1.54 -0.18 3.22
CA GLN A 55 1.25 -0.53 4.61
C GLN A 55 0.66 -1.94 4.75
N PHE A 56 -0.28 -2.30 3.86
CA PHE A 56 -0.90 -3.63 3.85
C PHE A 56 0.11 -4.73 3.53
N VAL A 57 0.92 -4.55 2.48
CA VAL A 57 2.00 -5.50 2.14
C VAL A 57 2.97 -5.67 3.31
N PHE A 58 3.36 -4.57 3.97
CA PHE A 58 4.25 -4.66 5.12
C PHE A 58 3.61 -5.43 6.27
N ALA A 59 2.35 -5.15 6.61
CA ALA A 59 1.64 -5.84 7.68
C ALA A 59 1.57 -7.36 7.42
N VAL A 60 1.09 -7.77 6.25
CA VAL A 60 0.82 -9.18 5.93
C VAL A 60 2.10 -9.97 5.61
N VAL A 61 3.07 -9.36 4.93
CA VAL A 61 4.25 -10.08 4.41
C VAL A 61 5.44 -9.99 5.35
N VAL A 62 5.59 -8.87 6.09
CA VAL A 62 6.78 -8.58 6.89
C VAL A 62 6.48 -8.67 8.38
N ALA A 63 5.46 -7.96 8.87
CA ALA A 63 5.19 -7.86 10.30
C ALA A 63 4.81 -9.21 10.93
N ASP A 64 3.97 -10.01 10.25
CA ASP A 64 3.60 -11.37 10.68
C ASP A 64 4.79 -12.31 10.89
N ARG A 65 5.84 -12.12 10.09
CA ARG A 65 7.06 -12.92 10.13
C ARG A 65 8.05 -12.43 11.19
N LEU A 66 8.11 -11.12 11.42
CA LEU A 66 8.97 -10.52 12.45
C LEU A 66 8.41 -10.71 13.86
N PHE A 67 7.09 -10.74 14.01
CA PHE A 67 6.42 -10.76 15.31
C PHE A 67 5.43 -11.94 15.43
N PRO A 68 5.89 -13.19 15.38
CA PRO A 68 5.02 -14.37 15.41
C PRO A 68 4.26 -14.55 16.73
N MET A 69 4.68 -13.88 17.81
CA MET A 69 4.01 -13.88 19.12
C MET A 69 3.06 -12.69 19.32
N ALA A 70 2.85 -11.85 18.30
CA ALA A 70 1.88 -10.76 18.38
C ALA A 70 0.46 -11.30 18.59
N ASN A 71 -0.39 -10.50 19.26
CA ASN A 71 -1.79 -10.86 19.47
C ASN A 71 -2.52 -10.95 18.13
N ARG A 72 -2.86 -12.19 17.72
CA ARG A 72 -3.52 -12.47 16.44
C ARG A 72 -4.80 -11.68 16.23
N VAL A 73 -5.60 -11.46 17.28
CA VAL A 73 -6.86 -10.70 17.15
C VAL A 73 -6.58 -9.25 16.75
N LEU A 74 -5.55 -8.64 17.34
CA LEU A 74 -5.15 -7.28 16.99
C LEU A 74 -4.58 -7.22 15.58
N THR A 75 -3.70 -8.15 15.22
CA THR A 75 -3.09 -8.22 13.88
C THR A 75 -4.15 -8.37 12.80
N THR A 76 -5.08 -9.32 12.94
CA THR A 76 -6.16 -9.52 11.97
C THR A 76 -7.05 -8.29 11.84
N ARG A 77 -7.33 -7.56 12.93
CA ARG A 77 -8.10 -6.30 12.86
C ARG A 77 -7.35 -5.22 12.09
N VAL A 78 -6.03 -5.11 12.27
CA VAL A 78 -5.20 -4.16 11.52
C VAL A 78 -5.14 -4.54 10.05
N GLU A 79 -4.93 -5.81 9.72
CA GLU A 79 -4.92 -6.31 8.35
C GLU A 79 -6.26 -6.08 7.64
N LEU A 80 -7.37 -6.39 8.32
CA LEU A 80 -8.72 -6.12 7.79
C LEU A 80 -8.96 -4.62 7.60
N GLY A 81 -8.55 -3.79 8.56
CA GLY A 81 -8.66 -2.33 8.46
C GLY A 81 -7.88 -1.78 7.27
N LEU A 82 -6.62 -2.22 7.10
CA LEU A 82 -5.78 -1.86 5.96
C LEU A 82 -6.35 -2.39 4.65
N GLY A 83 -6.85 -3.64 4.63
CA GLY A 83 -7.47 -4.25 3.45
C GLY A 83 -8.74 -3.54 3.01
N VAL A 84 -9.61 -3.16 3.95
CA VAL A 84 -10.83 -2.35 3.67
C VAL A 84 -10.44 -0.97 3.17
N THR A 85 -9.45 -0.32 3.79
CA THR A 85 -8.97 1.00 3.36
C THR A 85 -8.37 0.93 1.94
N LEU A 86 -7.58 -0.11 1.65
CA LEU A 86 -7.02 -0.35 0.32
C LEU A 86 -8.12 -0.60 -0.71
N ALA A 87 -9.08 -1.48 -0.42
CA ALA A 87 -10.20 -1.77 -1.31
C ALA A 87 -11.04 -0.50 -1.58
N GLY A 88 -11.30 0.29 -0.56
CA GLY A 88 -11.97 1.59 -0.67
C GLY A 88 -11.19 2.58 -1.53
N GLY A 89 -9.87 2.69 -1.34
CA GLY A 89 -8.99 3.54 -2.14
C GLY A 89 -8.95 3.14 -3.62
N VAL A 90 -8.86 1.84 -3.90
CA VAL A 90 -8.93 1.28 -5.26
C VAL A 90 -10.28 1.60 -5.91
N LEU A 91 -11.39 1.33 -5.22
CA LEU A 91 -12.74 1.61 -5.72
C LEU A 91 -12.94 3.10 -6.00
N LEU A 92 -12.52 3.96 -5.08
CA LEU A 92 -12.59 5.42 -5.24
C LEU A 92 -11.78 5.88 -6.46
N SER A 93 -10.55 5.37 -6.60
CA SER A 93 -9.68 5.69 -7.74
C SER A 93 -10.30 5.25 -9.07
N LEU A 94 -10.92 4.07 -9.11
CA LEU A 94 -11.64 3.57 -10.29
C LEU A 94 -12.86 4.43 -10.63
N ILE A 95 -13.67 4.78 -9.64
CA ILE A 95 -14.85 5.63 -9.84
C ILE A 95 -14.43 6.99 -10.39
N MET A 96 -13.40 7.62 -9.82
CA MET A 96 -12.88 8.90 -10.29
C MET A 96 -12.36 8.82 -11.72
N LEU A 97 -11.68 7.73 -12.09
CA LEU A 97 -11.19 7.49 -13.44
C LEU A 97 -12.33 7.34 -14.47
N ILE A 98 -13.38 6.58 -14.11
CA ILE A 98 -14.52 6.30 -15.01
C ILE A 98 -15.42 7.52 -15.18
N THR A 99 -15.69 8.25 -14.09
CA THR A 99 -16.62 9.38 -14.08
C THR A 99 -16.00 10.69 -14.58
N GLY A 100 -14.67 10.74 -14.71
CA GLY A 100 -13.95 11.98 -15.02
C GLY A 100 -14.05 13.01 -13.90
N ALA A 101 -14.52 12.65 -12.70
CA ALA A 101 -14.67 13.55 -11.54
C ALA A 101 -13.34 14.07 -10.97
N GLY A 102 -12.21 13.73 -11.61
CA GLY A 102 -10.88 14.25 -11.32
C GLY A 102 -10.32 15.23 -12.39
N LEU A 103 -11.03 15.48 -13.49
CA LEU A 103 -10.72 16.52 -14.49
C LEU A 103 -11.21 17.89 -14.01
#